data_AF-A0A520ZQ66-F1
#
_entry.id   AF-A0A520ZQ66-F1
#
_cell.length_a   1.000
_cell.length_b   1.000
_cell.length_c   1.000
_cell.angle_alpha   90.00
_cell.angle_beta   90.00
_cell.angle_gamma   90.00
#
_symmetry.space_group_name_H-M   'P 1'
#
loop_
_entity.id
_entity.type
_entity.pdbx_description
1 polymer ?
#
loop_
_entity_poly.entity_id
_entity_poly.type
_entity_poly.pdbx_seq_one_letter_code
_entity_poly.pdbx_strand_id
1 'polypeptide(L)'
;MLDDDFVRHQLKAYTRSGGADIPFDEARAVFEKYDNSPMYFRDWLTVRLADPSLDAAAAQDAVEKAIEDSAGFRDTWLQISGPQRATLRLVADGVGQLFGEEAQTHLAGIGLTHRPTGDQINAAIQGLNRKKHKSIVKWQNRWHVRDSFFAAWVRRRGPEEF
;
A
#
# COMPACT_ATOMS: atom_id res chain seq x y z
N MET A 1 2.58 19.17 -8.69
CA MET A 1 3.03 17.80 -8.98
C MET A 1 4.55 17.86 -8.91
N LEU A 2 5.20 17.05 -8.08
CA LEU A 2 6.67 16.94 -8.17
C LEU A 2 6.99 16.27 -9.51
N ASP A 3 7.95 16.84 -10.23
CA ASP A 3 8.14 16.65 -11.66
C ASP A 3 9.42 15.86 -11.99
N ASP A 4 9.61 15.59 -13.28
CA ASP A 4 10.80 14.94 -13.83
C ASP A 4 12.10 15.60 -13.40
N ASP A 5 12.09 16.92 -13.14
CA ASP A 5 13.27 17.67 -12.70
C ASP A 5 13.71 17.26 -11.30
N PHE A 6 12.78 16.94 -10.39
CA PHE A 6 13.11 16.35 -9.10
C PHE A 6 13.84 15.02 -9.28
N VAL A 7 13.32 14.12 -10.11
CA VAL A 7 13.93 12.79 -10.35
C VAL A 7 15.33 12.96 -10.94
N ARG A 8 15.49 13.80 -11.96
CA ARG A 8 16.80 14.10 -12.57
C ARG A 8 17.79 14.68 -11.56
N HIS A 9 17.33 15.60 -10.73
CA HIS A 9 18.16 16.20 -9.69
C HIS A 9 18.65 15.16 -8.67
N GLN A 10 17.76 14.29 -8.21
CA GLN A 10 18.10 13.22 -7.27
C GLN A 10 19.06 12.20 -7.88
N LEU A 11 18.86 11.79 -9.14
CA LEU A 11 19.79 10.90 -9.85
C LEU A 11 21.19 11.52 -9.95
N LYS A 12 21.27 12.81 -10.29
CA LYS A 12 22.56 13.53 -10.32
C LYS A 12 23.25 13.56 -8.96
N ALA A 13 22.48 13.72 -7.88
CA ALA A 13 23.02 13.67 -6.52
C ALA A 13 23.49 12.25 -6.15
N TYR A 14 22.72 11.22 -6.51
CA TYR A 14 23.05 9.82 -6.29
C TYR A 14 24.36 9.42 -6.98
N THR A 15 24.52 9.73 -8.27
CA THR A 15 25.76 9.44 -9.01
C THR A 15 26.97 10.20 -8.44
N ARG A 16 26.79 11.45 -8.00
CA ARG A 16 27.84 12.23 -7.34
C ARG A 16 28.31 11.63 -6.02
N SER A 17 27.43 10.90 -5.33
CA SER A 17 27.72 10.20 -4.08
C SER A 17 28.34 8.81 -4.30
N GLY A 18 28.66 8.44 -5.54
CA GLY A 18 29.26 7.14 -5.87
C GLY A 18 28.25 6.04 -6.22
N GLY A 19 26.97 6.38 -6.37
CA GLY A 19 25.95 5.46 -6.89
C GLY A 19 26.18 5.09 -8.35
N ALA A 20 25.70 3.91 -8.75
CA ALA A 20 25.74 3.47 -10.15
C ALA A 20 24.86 4.37 -11.05
N ASP A 21 25.05 4.31 -12.37
CA ASP A 21 24.11 4.99 -13.26
C ASP A 21 22.76 4.25 -13.25
N ILE A 22 21.66 4.99 -13.11
CA ILE A 22 20.30 4.45 -13.11
C ILE A 22 19.54 5.11 -14.27
N PRO A 23 18.93 4.32 -15.18
CA PRO A 23 18.11 4.86 -16.25
C PRO A 23 17.00 5.77 -15.70
N PHE A 24 16.81 6.93 -16.34
CA PHE A 24 15.80 7.90 -15.91
C PHE A 24 14.39 7.28 -15.88
N ASP A 25 14.04 6.48 -16.90
CA ASP A 25 12.70 5.86 -16.99
C ASP A 25 12.44 4.88 -15.85
N GLU A 26 13.46 4.14 -15.41
CA GLU A 26 13.38 3.24 -14.25
C GLU A 26 13.13 4.04 -12.97
N ALA A 27 13.93 5.08 -12.74
CA ALA A 27 13.80 5.96 -11.59
C ALA A 27 12.44 6.68 -11.55
N ARG A 28 11.95 7.13 -12.72
CA ARG A 28 10.64 7.77 -12.84
C ARG A 28 9.52 6.79 -12.51
N ALA A 29 9.58 5.57 -13.00
CA ALA A 29 8.59 4.53 -12.70
C ALA A 29 8.54 4.20 -11.20
N VAL A 30 9.69 4.13 -10.52
CA VAL A 30 9.73 3.96 -9.06
C VAL A 30 9.11 5.15 -8.33
N PHE A 31 9.41 6.38 -8.77
CA PHE A 31 8.83 7.57 -8.16
C PHE A 31 7.30 7.61 -8.29
N GLU A 32 6.76 7.19 -9.44
CA GLU A 32 5.31 7.08 -9.65
C GLU A 32 4.68 6.00 -8.76
N LYS A 33 5.34 4.85 -8.59
CA LYS A 33 4.87 3.79 -7.69
C LYS A 33 4.74 4.26 -6.24
N TYR A 34 5.59 5.19 -5.82
CA TYR A 34 5.50 5.82 -4.50
C TYR A 34 4.56 7.03 -4.44
N ASP A 35 3.62 7.13 -5.37
CA ASP A 35 2.67 8.25 -5.49
C ASP A 35 3.37 9.61 -5.50
N ASN A 36 4.54 9.66 -6.15
CA ASN A 36 5.42 10.82 -6.24
C ASN A 36 5.90 11.35 -4.87
N SER A 37 6.09 10.46 -3.88
CA SER A 37 6.65 10.80 -2.56
C SER A 37 8.17 11.00 -2.61
N PRO A 38 8.70 12.23 -2.39
CA PRO A 38 10.15 12.48 -2.38
C PRO A 38 10.91 11.69 -1.34
N MET A 39 10.26 11.41 -0.21
CA MET A 39 10.86 10.72 0.92
C MET A 39 11.17 9.26 0.52
N TYR A 40 10.17 8.52 0.06
CA TYR A 40 10.34 7.11 -0.31
C TYR A 40 11.26 6.93 -1.52
N PHE A 41 11.26 7.89 -2.44
CA PHE A 41 12.22 7.88 -3.54
C PHE A 41 13.67 8.06 -3.06
N ARG A 42 13.90 8.95 -2.08
CA ARG A 42 15.21 9.10 -1.44
C ARG A 42 15.62 7.86 -0.67
N ASP A 43 14.69 7.22 0.04
CA ASP A 43 14.95 5.97 0.75
C ASP A 43 15.37 4.88 -0.24
N TRP A 44 14.72 4.78 -1.39
CA TRP A 44 15.08 3.85 -2.45
C TRP A 44 16.48 4.10 -3.03
N LEU A 45 16.83 5.35 -3.31
CA LEU A 45 18.19 5.71 -3.71
C LEU A 45 19.21 5.42 -2.61
N THR A 46 18.84 5.59 -1.34
CA THR A 46 19.72 5.30 -0.19
C THR A 46 19.99 3.81 -0.06
N VAL A 47 18.96 2.96 -0.22
CA VAL A 47 19.11 1.50 -0.26
C VAL A 47 20.02 1.08 -1.42
N ARG A 48 19.77 1.61 -2.63
CA ARG A 48 20.61 1.39 -3.81
C ARG A 48 22.04 1.90 -3.67
N LEU A 49 22.29 2.90 -2.82
CA LEU A 49 23.63 3.41 -2.55
C LEU A 49 24.36 2.49 -1.57
N ALA A 50 23.65 1.99 -0.56
CA ALA A 50 24.19 1.11 0.45
C ALA A 50 24.50 -0.29 -0.09
N ASP A 51 23.67 -0.79 -1.01
CA ASP A 51 23.88 -2.06 -1.70
C ASP A 51 23.66 -1.92 -3.22
N PRO A 52 24.76 -1.65 -3.97
CA PRO A 52 24.69 -1.52 -5.43
C PRO A 52 24.32 -2.81 -6.18
N SER A 53 24.31 -3.97 -5.50
CA SER A 53 23.96 -5.26 -6.12
C SER A 53 22.45 -5.47 -6.24
N LEU A 54 21.65 -4.75 -5.44
CA LEU A 54 20.19 -4.81 -5.51
C LEU A 54 19.71 -4.18 -6.81
N ASP A 55 18.84 -4.86 -7.55
CA ASP A 55 18.10 -4.24 -8.64
C ASP A 55 17.02 -3.27 -8.12
N ALA A 56 16.33 -2.59 -9.04
CA ALA A 56 15.26 -1.65 -8.71
C ALA A 56 14.16 -2.27 -7.82
N ALA A 57 13.77 -3.51 -8.14
CA ALA A 57 12.67 -4.20 -7.48
C ALA A 57 13.06 -4.62 -6.06
N ALA A 58 14.25 -5.20 -5.88
CA ALA A 58 14.75 -5.61 -4.57
C ALA A 58 14.96 -4.40 -3.64
N ALA A 59 15.45 -3.27 -4.18
CA ALA A 59 15.54 -2.03 -3.41
C ALA A 59 14.15 -1.46 -3.06
N GLN A 60 13.17 -1.62 -3.96
CA GLN A 60 11.78 -1.22 -3.69
C GLN A 60 11.19 -2.08 -2.55
N ASP A 61 11.36 -3.40 -2.60
CA ASP A 61 10.89 -4.31 -1.55
C ASP A 61 11.50 -3.98 -0.18
N ALA A 62 12.78 -3.62 -0.14
CA ALA A 62 13.45 -3.21 1.09
C ALA A 62 12.86 -1.93 1.69
N VAL A 63 12.57 -0.93 0.86
CA VAL A 63 11.92 0.32 1.30
C VAL A 63 10.48 0.05 1.75
N GLU A 64 9.71 -0.71 0.99
CA GLU A 64 8.33 -1.06 1.35
C GLU A 64 8.29 -1.78 2.69
N LYS A 65 9.18 -2.76 2.92
CA LYS A 65 9.29 -3.44 4.21
C LYS A 65 9.60 -2.47 5.36
N ALA A 66 10.50 -1.52 5.14
CA ALA A 66 10.80 -0.50 6.15
C ALA A 66 9.59 0.44 6.42
N ILE A 67 8.83 0.78 5.39
CA ILE A 67 7.58 1.54 5.53
C ILE A 67 6.57 0.75 6.35
N GLU A 68 6.35 -0.52 6.01
CA GLU A 68 5.41 -1.41 6.70
C GLU A 68 5.71 -1.54 8.19
N ASP A 69 7.00 -1.74 8.50
CA ASP A 69 7.49 -1.88 9.87
C ASP A 69 7.34 -0.57 10.65
N SER A 70 7.77 0.56 10.07
CA SER A 70 7.71 1.87 10.73
C SER A 70 6.28 2.38 10.92
N ALA A 71 5.38 2.09 9.98
CA ALA A 71 3.98 2.49 10.04
C ALA A 71 3.10 1.53 10.87
N GLY A 72 3.67 0.43 11.39
CA GLY A 72 2.95 -0.51 12.25
C GLY A 72 1.78 -1.20 11.55
N PHE A 73 1.91 -1.48 10.24
CA PHE A 73 0.82 -2.09 9.45
C PHE A 73 0.45 -3.47 9.99
N ARG A 74 1.46 -4.26 10.36
CA ARG A 74 1.26 -5.57 10.97
C ARG A 74 0.53 -5.49 12.30
N ASP A 75 0.92 -4.56 13.16
CA ASP A 75 0.26 -4.36 14.46
C ASP A 75 -1.20 -3.93 14.28
N THR A 76 -1.43 -3.01 13.34
CA THR A 76 -2.79 -2.58 12.98
C THR A 76 -3.62 -3.76 12.49
N TRP A 77 -3.05 -4.60 11.62
CA TRP A 77 -3.71 -5.79 11.09
C TRP A 77 -4.08 -6.81 12.17
N LEU A 78 -3.17 -7.05 13.12
CA LEU A 78 -3.39 -7.96 14.24
C LEU A 78 -4.45 -7.44 15.22
N GLN A 79 -4.64 -6.12 15.30
CA GLN A 79 -5.63 -5.50 16.18
C GLN A 79 -7.06 -5.43 15.60
N ILE A 80 -7.24 -5.69 14.31
CA ILE A 80 -8.56 -5.69 13.65
C ILE A 80 -9.08 -7.12 13.46
N SER A 81 -10.41 -7.27 13.53
CA SER A 81 -11.09 -8.56 13.40
C SER A 81 -11.12 -9.09 11.96
N GLY A 82 -11.36 -10.39 11.78
CA GLY A 82 -11.51 -11.00 10.44
C GLY A 82 -12.51 -10.27 9.53
N PRO A 83 -13.73 -9.93 10.00
CA PRO A 83 -14.65 -9.10 9.22
C PRO A 83 -14.08 -7.72 8.83
N GLN A 84 -13.30 -7.09 9.72
CA GLN A 84 -12.62 -5.83 9.41
C GLN A 84 -11.52 -6.01 8.36
N ARG A 85 -10.74 -7.08 8.43
CA ARG A 85 -9.73 -7.42 7.41
C ARG A 85 -10.38 -7.65 6.04
N ALA A 86 -11.42 -8.48 5.99
CA ALA A 86 -12.16 -8.77 4.75
C ALA A 86 -12.79 -7.49 4.16
N THR A 87 -13.35 -6.63 5.01
CA THR A 87 -13.92 -5.33 4.59
C THR A 87 -12.83 -4.39 4.09
N LEU A 88 -11.69 -4.33 4.79
CA LEU A 88 -10.54 -3.53 4.37
C LEU A 88 -9.98 -3.99 3.02
N ARG A 89 -10.01 -5.31 2.74
CA ARG A 89 -9.64 -5.87 1.44
C ARG A 89 -10.59 -5.44 0.33
N LEU A 90 -11.91 -5.50 0.55
CA LEU A 90 -12.89 -4.98 -0.41
C LEU A 90 -12.64 -3.50 -0.74
N VAL A 91 -12.36 -2.69 0.29
CA VAL A 91 -12.05 -1.26 0.11
C VAL A 91 -10.72 -1.05 -0.61
N ALA A 92 -9.69 -1.83 -0.27
CA ALA A 92 -8.41 -1.78 -0.95
C ALA A 92 -8.55 -2.17 -2.43
N ASP A 93 -9.29 -3.22 -2.75
CA ASP A 93 -9.52 -3.67 -4.13
C ASP A 93 -10.46 -2.74 -4.93
N GLY A 94 -11.04 -1.73 -4.28
CA GLY A 94 -11.90 -0.74 -4.94
C GLY A 94 -13.28 -1.27 -5.31
N VAL A 95 -13.76 -2.31 -4.61
CA VAL A 95 -15.09 -2.89 -4.84
C VAL A 95 -16.15 -1.81 -4.63
N GLY A 96 -17.02 -1.64 -5.64
CA GLY A 96 -17.96 -0.54 -5.68
C GLY A 96 -19.10 -0.74 -4.69
N GLN A 97 -19.74 -1.91 -4.75
CA GLN A 97 -20.77 -2.31 -3.80
C GLN A 97 -20.16 -3.20 -2.71
N LEU A 98 -19.85 -2.59 -1.57
CA LEU A 98 -19.37 -3.30 -0.39
C LEU A 98 -20.43 -4.21 0.25
N PHE A 99 -21.68 -4.11 -0.18
CA PHE A 99 -22.79 -4.90 0.34
C PHE A 99 -23.42 -5.71 -0.78
N GLY A 100 -23.85 -6.93 -0.49
CA GLY A 100 -24.54 -7.80 -1.44
C GLY A 100 -23.60 -8.66 -2.28
N GLU A 101 -24.09 -9.07 -3.45
CA GLU A 101 -23.50 -10.15 -4.26
C GLU A 101 -22.11 -9.82 -4.81
N GLU A 102 -21.86 -8.56 -5.20
CA GLU A 102 -20.54 -8.12 -5.71
C GLU A 102 -19.45 -8.38 -4.67
N ALA A 103 -19.65 -7.90 -3.44
CA ALA A 103 -18.72 -8.13 -2.34
C ALA A 103 -18.54 -9.62 -2.02
N GLN A 104 -19.64 -10.40 -1.98
CA GLN A 104 -19.56 -11.83 -1.68
C GLN A 104 -18.82 -12.61 -2.76
N THR A 105 -19.03 -12.26 -4.03
CA THR A 105 -18.34 -12.84 -5.18
C THR A 105 -16.86 -12.48 -5.16
N HIS A 106 -16.53 -11.22 -4.90
CA HIS A 106 -15.14 -10.77 -4.79
C HIS A 106 -14.39 -11.52 -3.68
N LEU A 107 -14.98 -11.60 -2.47
CA LEU A 107 -14.37 -12.31 -1.35
C LEU A 107 -14.20 -13.81 -1.64
N ALA A 108 -15.16 -14.45 -2.33
CA ALA A 108 -15.01 -15.83 -2.76
C ALA A 108 -13.89 -15.98 -3.81
N GLY A 109 -13.79 -15.03 -4.74
CA GLY A 109 -12.76 -15.02 -5.79
C GLY A 109 -11.34 -14.94 -5.24
N ILE A 110 -11.15 -14.25 -4.10
CA ILE A 110 -9.85 -14.21 -3.39
C ILE A 110 -9.66 -15.38 -2.42
N GLY A 111 -10.60 -16.33 -2.35
CA GLY A 111 -10.47 -17.57 -1.56
C GLY A 111 -10.97 -17.49 -0.11
N LEU A 112 -11.67 -16.42 0.30
CA LEU A 112 -12.25 -16.37 1.65
C LEU A 112 -13.43 -17.33 1.76
N THR A 113 -13.27 -18.34 2.61
CA THR A 113 -14.32 -19.32 2.93
C THR A 113 -15.38 -18.72 3.87
N HIS A 114 -14.95 -17.91 4.84
CA HIS A 114 -15.82 -17.23 5.78
C HIS A 114 -15.98 -15.76 5.39
N ARG A 115 -17.11 -15.45 4.76
CA ARG A 115 -17.40 -14.11 4.25
C ARG A 115 -18.32 -13.36 5.24
N PRO A 116 -18.01 -12.10 5.58
CA PRO A 116 -18.84 -11.33 6.48
C PRO A 116 -20.20 -11.02 5.85
N THR A 117 -21.23 -11.00 6.68
CA THR A 117 -22.58 -10.54 6.30
C THR A 117 -22.62 -9.03 6.09
N GLY A 118 -23.69 -8.51 5.49
CA GLY A 118 -23.88 -7.06 5.31
C GLY A 118 -23.78 -6.27 6.63
N ASP A 119 -24.35 -6.80 7.72
CA ASP A 119 -24.28 -6.16 9.04
C ASP A 119 -22.86 -6.16 9.59
N GLN A 120 -22.12 -7.25 9.40
CA GLN A 120 -20.71 -7.35 9.80
C GLN A 120 -19.83 -6.38 9.00
N ILE A 121 -20.09 -6.20 7.70
CA ILE A 121 -19.40 -5.22 6.86
C ILE A 121 -19.71 -3.80 7.33
N ASN A 122 -20.98 -3.49 7.64
CA ASN A 122 -21.34 -2.18 8.17
C ASN A 122 -20.64 -1.90 9.51
N ALA A 123 -20.65 -2.86 10.44
CA ALA A 123 -19.95 -2.75 11.71
C ALA A 123 -18.43 -2.60 11.51
N ALA A 124 -17.84 -3.31 10.54
CA ALA A 124 -16.43 -3.22 10.19
C ALA A 124 -16.08 -1.82 9.65
N ILE A 125 -16.88 -1.24 8.75
CA ILE A 125 -16.70 0.12 8.24
C ILE A 125 -16.68 1.12 9.41
N GLN A 126 -17.63 1.01 10.34
CA GLN A 126 -17.67 1.87 11.53
C GLN A 126 -16.42 1.70 12.40
N GLY A 127 -15.93 0.46 12.58
CA GLY A 127 -14.72 0.18 13.35
C GLY A 127 -13.45 0.73 12.70
N LEU A 128 -13.28 0.53 11.39
CA LEU A 128 -12.12 0.99 10.62
C LEU A 128 -12.07 2.52 10.49
N ASN A 129 -13.22 3.20 10.49
CA ASN A 129 -13.30 4.66 10.42
C ASN A 129 -13.18 5.35 11.80
N ARG A 130 -13.25 4.61 12.91
CA ARG A 130 -13.10 5.18 14.26
C ARG A 130 -11.66 5.64 14.53
N LYS A 131 -11.52 6.57 15.50
CA LYS A 131 -10.27 7.26 15.84
C LYS A 131 -9.06 6.34 16.07
N LYS A 132 -9.27 5.09 16.51
CA LYS A 132 -8.19 4.14 16.83
C LYS A 132 -7.43 3.63 15.61
N HIS A 133 -8.11 3.44 14.47
CA HIS A 133 -7.50 2.89 13.26
C HIS A 133 -7.50 3.91 12.11
N LYS A 134 -8.62 4.62 11.90
CA LYS A 134 -8.83 5.57 10.79
C LYS A 134 -8.32 5.05 9.44
N SER A 135 -8.36 3.75 9.19
CA SER A 135 -7.72 3.14 8.03
C SER A 135 -8.48 3.41 6.73
N ILE A 136 -9.76 3.76 6.83
CA ILE A 136 -10.60 4.08 5.67
C ILE A 136 -11.20 5.49 5.76
N VAL A 137 -11.61 6.02 4.61
CA VAL A 137 -12.31 7.31 4.46
C VAL A 137 -13.33 7.22 3.34
N LYS A 138 -14.46 7.93 3.47
CA LYS A 138 -15.43 8.08 2.40
C LYS A 138 -15.11 9.32 1.57
N TRP A 139 -14.87 9.16 0.29
CA TRP A 139 -14.61 10.25 -0.67
C TRP A 139 -15.33 9.97 -1.99
N GLN A 140 -16.00 10.99 -2.54
CA GLN A 140 -16.84 10.89 -3.75
C GLN A 140 -17.83 9.70 -3.70
N ASN A 141 -18.49 9.55 -2.54
CA ASN A 141 -19.44 8.47 -2.26
C ASN A 141 -18.86 7.03 -2.33
N ARG A 142 -17.53 6.87 -2.36
CA ARG A 142 -16.84 5.58 -2.28
C ARG A 142 -15.94 5.50 -1.05
N TRP A 143 -15.70 4.29 -0.56
CA TRP A 143 -14.74 4.07 0.51
C TRP A 143 -13.36 3.85 -0.07
N HIS A 144 -12.36 4.43 0.57
CA HIS A 144 -10.94 4.33 0.21
C HIS A 144 -10.13 3.99 1.44
N VAL A 145 -9.05 3.24 1.28
CA VAL A 145 -8.01 3.16 2.32
C VAL A 145 -7.25 4.48 2.33
N ARG A 146 -7.02 5.05 3.51
CA ARG A 146 -6.38 6.37 3.62
C ARG A 146 -4.94 6.38 3.16
N ASP A 147 -4.23 5.28 3.44
CA ASP A 147 -2.82 5.10 3.13
C ASP A 147 -2.71 4.12 1.95
N SER A 148 -2.11 4.59 0.85
CA SER A 148 -1.94 3.81 -0.38
C SER A 148 -0.99 2.62 -0.20
N PHE A 149 0.04 2.76 0.65
CA PHE A 149 0.93 1.66 1.03
C PHE A 149 0.20 0.64 1.87
N PHE A 150 -0.64 1.08 2.81
CA PHE A 150 -1.46 0.15 3.58
C PHE A 150 -2.46 -0.59 2.69
N ALA A 151 -3.09 0.08 1.72
CA ALA A 151 -3.91 -0.59 0.72
C ALA A 151 -3.12 -1.65 -0.05
N ALA A 152 -1.97 -1.29 -0.62
CA ALA A 152 -1.11 -2.23 -1.36
C ALA A 152 -0.69 -3.42 -0.48
N TRP A 153 -0.34 -3.15 0.77
CA TRP A 153 -0.01 -4.16 1.76
C TRP A 153 -1.15 -5.14 2.02
N VAL A 154 -2.39 -4.65 2.16
CA VAL A 154 -3.59 -5.50 2.33
C VAL A 154 -3.87 -6.34 1.08
N ARG A 155 -3.63 -5.81 -0.13
CA ARG A 155 -3.83 -6.54 -1.39
C ARG A 155 -2.87 -7.73 -1.56
N ARG A 156 -1.68 -7.68 -0.95
CA ARG A 156 -0.68 -8.75 -1.00
C ARG A 156 -0.98 -9.91 -0.03
N ARG A 157 -1.91 -9.75 0.90
CA ARG A 157 -2.29 -10.80 1.86
C ARG A 157 -3.06 -11.92 1.16
N GLY A 158 -2.71 -13.16 1.47
CA GLY A 158 -3.42 -14.35 1.02
C GLY A 158 -4.69 -14.62 1.85
N PRO A 159 -5.59 -15.49 1.35
CA PRO A 159 -6.86 -15.82 2.02
C PRO A 159 -6.69 -16.37 3.45
N GLU A 160 -5.56 -16.99 3.75
CA GLU A 160 -5.22 -17.53 5.07
C GLU A 160 -5.04 -16.47 6.16
N GLU A 161 -4.89 -15.20 5.78
CA GLU A 161 -4.69 -14.09 6.73
C GLU A 161 -5.99 -13.38 7.18
N PHE A 162 -7.16 -13.85 6.69
CA PHE A 162 -8.47 -13.21 6.88
C PHE A 162 -9.40 -13.91 7.86
#